data_AF-A0A0N1HF60-F1
#
_entry.id   AF-A0A0N1HF60-F1
#
_cell.length_a   1.000
_cell.length_b   1.000
_cell.length_c   1.000
_cell.angle_alpha   90.00
_cell.angle_beta   90.00
_cell.angle_gamma   90.00
#
_symmetry.space_group_name_H-M   'P 1'
#
loop_
_entity.id
_entity.type
_entity.pdbx_description
1 polymer ?
#
loop_
_entity_poly.entity_id
_entity_poly.type
_entity_poly.pdbx_seq_one_letter_code
_entity_poly.pdbx_strand_id
1 'polypeptide(L)'
;MAVEQHGRRLLAECQEESLEDLLRNLRLQLQPDSKDVLGVKAIDQIFEVFRANKASPLRVPLDQTFDDTHDDIGSYEEGSAESVITQRPPVLEITSSSSAAGKTTLLYYLTAKGLLSAEHGGKASIVVWFDTDGRFSATRLHHVMNQLARKISSSTTEANISKALQHLYLFRPATSSQLLEQLTNLPTPLLDHGSSSTRPLGLLILDSATAFRHQDRFDAELTRLEAGADYAIRPKSPTKTSSIIAALNAVQSRFECAVVFSTQQHTPSSGSPNAYQPEAPARAPQPANRAPDPQPPADTSPVSPWTTFATLSLTTARLAVSRFAPAMSLEECLRDRDKRAEAVAQGKFSIGVDWSQGDRWPAGVRDGVSRVEAKGRVGMVIRGCDEGVGVRDDVVVEIGGKYGQVEYIDQTNTTTGLHRPNATDRHDGARTSTRMSTQPLFPVYPDLKGKTALLMGIGQTKIPNSTTWGNGAAIARGLAHNGVRIFGCDINLAAAEHTAQRLREEFGNDCLVEVTTADVTVEADVQRVVQ
;
A
#
# COMPACT_ATOMS: atom_id res chain seq x y z
N MET A 1 7.48 -60.57 8.06
CA MET A 1 8.78 -59.88 7.87
C MET A 1 8.96 -59.42 6.42
N ALA A 2 9.08 -60.30 5.41
CA ALA A 2 9.36 -59.88 4.02
C ALA A 2 8.23 -59.11 3.30
N VAL A 3 6.95 -59.48 3.54
CA VAL A 3 5.80 -58.83 2.89
C VAL A 3 5.53 -57.42 3.43
N GLU A 4 5.72 -57.20 4.73
CA GLU A 4 5.56 -55.87 5.35
C GLU A 4 6.66 -54.90 4.90
N GLN A 5 7.88 -55.39 4.74
CA GLN A 5 9.02 -54.58 4.31
C GLN A 5 8.89 -54.20 2.82
N HIS A 6 8.32 -55.10 2.00
CA HIS A 6 7.97 -54.80 0.61
C HIS A 6 6.81 -53.82 0.50
N GLY A 7 5.76 -53.97 1.33
CA GLY A 7 4.65 -53.03 1.41
C GLY A 7 5.08 -51.63 1.85
N ARG A 8 5.99 -51.52 2.83
CA ARG A 8 6.58 -50.23 3.24
C ARG A 8 7.40 -49.55 2.15
N ARG A 9 8.07 -50.33 1.29
CA ARG A 9 8.86 -49.79 0.17
C ARG A 9 7.97 -49.25 -0.95
N LEU A 10 6.93 -50.00 -1.32
CA LEU A 10 5.92 -49.56 -2.30
C LEU A 10 5.13 -48.33 -1.83
N LEU A 11 4.84 -48.23 -0.53
CA LEU A 11 4.18 -47.05 0.05
C LEU A 11 5.13 -45.86 0.20
N ALA A 12 6.45 -46.08 0.35
CA ALA A 12 7.44 -44.99 0.34
C ALA A 12 7.61 -44.36 -1.06
N GLU A 13 7.29 -45.11 -2.12
CA GLU A 13 7.25 -44.64 -3.51
C GLU A 13 5.89 -44.02 -3.88
N CYS A 14 4.85 -44.21 -3.06
CA CYS A 14 3.55 -43.57 -3.25
C CYS A 14 3.56 -42.18 -2.62
N GLN A 15 3.57 -41.15 -3.47
CA GLN A 15 3.37 -39.78 -3.02
C GLN A 15 1.88 -39.53 -2.80
N GLU A 16 1.47 -39.31 -1.54
CA GLU A 16 0.12 -38.84 -1.24
C GLU A 16 0.00 -37.38 -1.70
N GLU A 17 -0.70 -37.16 -2.80
CA GLU A 17 -1.08 -35.83 -3.28
C GLU A 17 -2.60 -35.67 -3.20
N SER A 18 -3.08 -34.49 -2.81
CA SER A 18 -4.51 -34.20 -2.93
C SER A 18 -4.90 -34.14 -4.40
N LEU A 19 -6.19 -34.38 -4.72
CA LEU A 19 -6.70 -34.18 -6.07
C LEU A 19 -6.44 -32.75 -6.58
N GLU A 20 -6.46 -31.77 -5.69
CA GLU A 20 -6.13 -30.38 -6.01
C GLU A 20 -4.65 -30.22 -6.39
N ASP A 21 -3.73 -30.86 -5.65
CA ASP A 21 -2.30 -30.85 -5.95
C ASP A 21 -2.00 -31.55 -7.29
N LEU A 22 -2.64 -32.70 -7.55
CA LEU A 22 -2.50 -33.43 -8.80
C LEU A 22 -3.00 -32.61 -10.00
N LEU A 23 -4.18 -32.00 -9.89
CA LEU A 23 -4.75 -31.17 -10.96
C LEU A 23 -3.90 -29.91 -11.21
N ARG A 24 -3.33 -29.31 -10.16
CA ARG A 24 -2.37 -28.22 -10.27
C ARG A 24 -1.10 -28.65 -10.99
N ASN A 25 -0.49 -29.76 -10.58
CA ASN A 25 0.73 -30.28 -11.21
C ASN A 25 0.50 -30.61 -12.69
N LEU A 26 -0.65 -31.22 -13.02
CA LEU A 26 -1.04 -31.54 -14.39
C LEU A 26 -1.29 -30.27 -15.22
N ARG A 27 -1.87 -29.21 -14.65
CA ARG A 27 -1.98 -27.91 -15.32
C ARG A 27 -0.63 -27.28 -15.59
N LEU A 28 0.30 -27.28 -14.63
CA LEU A 28 1.64 -26.76 -14.82
C LEU A 28 2.40 -27.49 -15.94
N GLN A 29 2.16 -28.79 -16.09
CA GLN A 29 2.74 -29.59 -17.19
C GLN A 29 2.09 -29.30 -18.56
N LEU A 30 0.77 -29.10 -18.59
CA LEU A 30 0.03 -28.85 -19.84
C LEU A 30 0.09 -27.39 -20.31
N GLN A 31 0.23 -26.45 -19.37
CA GLN A 31 0.33 -25.01 -19.59
C GLN A 31 1.49 -24.47 -18.75
N PRO A 32 2.73 -24.53 -19.26
CA PRO A 32 3.87 -23.96 -18.56
C PRO A 32 3.61 -22.47 -18.29
N ASP A 33 4.04 -22.01 -17.11
CA ASP A 33 3.85 -20.65 -16.62
C ASP A 33 3.99 -19.61 -17.74
N SER A 34 2.89 -18.95 -18.07
CA SER A 34 2.91 -17.87 -19.05
C SER A 34 3.78 -16.74 -18.53
N LYS A 35 4.81 -16.37 -19.31
CA LYS A 35 5.62 -15.15 -19.09
C LYS A 35 4.77 -13.88 -19.09
N ASP A 36 3.54 -13.96 -19.58
CA ASP A 36 2.54 -12.91 -19.50
C ASP A 36 1.56 -13.27 -18.37
N VAL A 37 1.79 -12.76 -17.14
CA VAL A 37 0.96 -13.06 -15.97
C VAL A 37 -0.09 -11.97 -15.72
N LEU A 38 0.29 -10.70 -15.76
CA LEU A 38 -0.63 -9.57 -15.53
C LEU A 38 -1.11 -8.90 -16.82
N GLY A 39 -0.53 -9.18 -17.99
CA GLY A 39 -0.92 -8.54 -19.25
C GLY A 39 -0.15 -7.26 -19.51
N VAL A 40 0.95 -7.05 -18.78
CA VAL A 40 1.72 -5.80 -18.73
C VAL A 40 3.18 -6.17 -18.87
N LYS A 41 3.65 -6.23 -20.11
CA LYS A 41 5.00 -6.70 -20.48
C LYS A 41 6.10 -6.16 -19.57
N ALA A 42 6.07 -4.88 -19.23
CA ALA A 42 7.09 -4.26 -18.38
C ALA A 42 7.08 -4.80 -16.94
N ILE A 43 5.89 -5.02 -16.34
CA ILE A 43 5.76 -5.60 -15.00
C ILE A 43 6.06 -7.10 -15.04
N ASP A 44 5.56 -7.79 -16.06
CA ASP A 44 5.76 -9.23 -16.25
C ASP A 44 7.25 -9.59 -16.45
N GLN A 45 8.01 -8.78 -17.20
CA GLN A 45 9.47 -8.93 -17.32
C GLN A 45 10.20 -8.81 -15.97
N ILE A 46 9.74 -7.91 -15.10
CA ILE A 46 10.31 -7.79 -13.75
C ILE A 46 9.98 -9.05 -12.95
N PHE A 47 8.73 -9.53 -13.00
CA PHE A 47 8.36 -10.79 -12.35
C PHE A 47 9.23 -11.97 -12.78
N GLU A 48 9.51 -12.10 -14.07
CA GLU A 48 10.39 -13.16 -14.59
C GLU A 48 11.78 -13.13 -13.94
N VAL A 49 12.35 -11.95 -13.67
CA VAL A 49 13.63 -11.84 -12.95
C VAL A 49 13.52 -12.42 -11.52
N PHE A 50 12.43 -12.10 -10.81
CA PHE A 50 12.20 -12.62 -9.46
C PHE A 50 11.91 -14.13 -9.46
N ARG A 51 11.24 -14.64 -10.49
CA ARG A 51 10.96 -16.08 -10.68
C ARG A 51 12.22 -16.88 -10.98
N ALA A 52 13.01 -16.44 -11.97
CA ALA A 52 14.23 -17.13 -12.40
C ALA A 52 15.28 -17.28 -11.27
N ASN A 53 15.37 -16.31 -10.38
CA ASN A 53 16.37 -16.31 -9.30
C ASN A 53 15.86 -16.90 -7.97
N LYS A 54 14.56 -17.20 -7.83
CA LYS A 54 14.06 -18.08 -6.75
C LYS A 54 14.42 -19.55 -7.00
N ALA A 55 14.70 -19.92 -8.24
CA ALA A 55 14.96 -21.29 -8.68
C ALA A 55 16.42 -21.76 -8.57
N SER A 56 17.31 -21.01 -7.91
CA SER A 56 18.69 -21.48 -7.65
C SER A 56 18.70 -22.39 -6.41
N PRO A 57 18.92 -23.72 -6.54
CA PRO A 57 19.15 -24.55 -5.38
C PRO A 57 20.47 -24.13 -4.75
N LEU A 58 20.44 -23.89 -3.44
CA LEU A 58 21.63 -23.68 -2.61
C LEU A 58 22.62 -24.82 -2.90
N ARG A 59 23.72 -24.53 -3.59
CA ARG A 59 24.92 -25.38 -3.54
C ARG A 59 25.45 -25.29 -2.12
N VAL A 60 25.14 -26.29 -1.30
CA VAL A 60 25.82 -26.53 -0.03
C VAL A 60 27.30 -26.79 -0.37
N PRO A 61 28.26 -26.01 0.15
CA PRO A 61 29.67 -26.38 0.05
C PRO A 61 29.86 -27.67 0.85
N LEU A 62 30.21 -28.76 0.17
CA LEU A 62 30.67 -29.97 0.85
C LEU A 62 31.97 -29.62 1.58
N ASP A 63 31.90 -29.62 2.90
CA ASP A 63 33.09 -29.59 3.74
C ASP A 63 33.79 -30.94 3.61
N GLN A 64 35.07 -30.89 3.22
CA GLN A 64 35.93 -32.04 3.09
C GLN A 64 36.33 -32.47 4.50
N THR A 65 36.07 -33.71 4.90
CA THR A 65 36.94 -34.44 5.86
C THR A 65 36.56 -35.93 6.00
N PHE A 66 37.60 -36.76 5.85
CA PHE A 66 37.80 -38.15 6.30
C PHE A 66 37.16 -39.33 5.53
N ASP A 67 37.97 -39.79 4.56
CA ASP A 67 38.69 -41.09 4.49
C ASP A 67 38.04 -42.44 4.86
N ASP A 68 38.38 -43.38 3.98
CA ASP A 68 38.59 -44.83 4.12
C ASP A 68 37.52 -45.91 3.79
N THR A 69 37.90 -46.70 2.77
CA THR A 69 37.67 -48.14 2.48
C THR A 69 36.51 -48.62 1.56
N HIS A 70 36.93 -48.93 0.31
CA HIS A 70 36.59 -50.05 -0.59
C HIS A 70 35.34 -50.92 -0.33
N ASP A 71 34.41 -51.02 -1.29
CA ASP A 71 34.48 -52.06 -2.35
C ASP A 71 33.40 -51.89 -3.44
N ASP A 72 33.77 -52.38 -4.62
CA ASP A 72 33.13 -52.38 -5.94
C ASP A 72 31.76 -53.12 -5.97
N ILE A 73 30.82 -52.63 -6.79
CA ILE A 73 29.80 -53.36 -7.60
C ILE A 73 28.66 -52.42 -8.02
N GLY A 74 28.53 -52.21 -9.33
CA GLY A 74 27.22 -52.19 -10.00
C GLY A 74 26.60 -50.82 -10.29
N SER A 75 26.89 -50.31 -11.48
CA SER A 75 26.18 -49.23 -12.18
C SER A 75 24.66 -49.44 -12.25
N TYR A 76 23.91 -48.55 -11.62
CA TYR A 76 22.55 -48.23 -12.03
C TYR A 76 22.49 -46.71 -12.22
N GLU A 77 22.19 -46.29 -13.45
CA GLU A 77 21.86 -44.90 -13.75
C GLU A 77 20.58 -44.54 -12.97
N GLU A 78 20.74 -43.92 -11.80
CA GLU A 78 19.66 -43.20 -11.15
C GLU A 78 19.33 -41.99 -12.04
N GLY A 79 18.28 -42.17 -12.84
CA GLY A 79 17.64 -41.08 -13.57
C GLY A 79 17.38 -39.95 -12.59
N SER A 80 18.03 -38.81 -12.85
CA SER A 80 17.80 -37.57 -12.13
C SER A 80 16.31 -37.29 -12.14
N ALA A 81 15.65 -37.49 -11.00
CA ALA A 81 14.32 -36.96 -10.78
C ALA A 81 14.44 -35.44 -10.96
N GLU A 82 14.03 -34.95 -12.14
CA GLU A 82 13.81 -33.52 -12.36
C GLU A 82 12.82 -33.08 -11.29
N SER A 83 13.34 -32.44 -10.24
CA SER A 83 12.51 -31.78 -9.25
C SER A 83 11.77 -30.68 -10.00
N VAL A 84 10.52 -30.94 -10.37
CA VAL A 84 9.62 -29.95 -10.96
C VAL A 84 9.50 -28.82 -9.94
N ILE A 85 10.24 -27.73 -10.18
CA ILE A 85 10.22 -26.53 -9.34
C ILE A 85 8.82 -25.93 -9.48
N THR A 86 7.93 -26.22 -8.53
CA THR A 86 6.57 -25.68 -8.47
C THR A 86 6.66 -24.18 -8.18
N GLN A 87 6.68 -23.36 -9.22
CA GLN A 87 6.74 -21.91 -9.06
C GLN A 87 5.39 -21.38 -8.60
N ARG A 88 5.35 -20.69 -7.45
CA ARG A 88 4.13 -20.08 -6.93
C ARG A 88 3.65 -18.93 -7.85
N PRO A 89 2.33 -18.75 -8.03
CA PRO A 89 1.79 -17.66 -8.82
C PRO A 89 2.14 -16.25 -8.28
N PRO A 90 2.06 -15.21 -9.14
CA PRO A 90 2.08 -13.79 -8.86
C PRO A 90 1.69 -13.28 -7.49
N VAL A 91 2.57 -12.65 -6.69
CA VAL A 91 2.10 -11.78 -5.60
C VAL A 91 2.70 -10.38 -5.74
N LEU A 92 1.86 -9.39 -6.01
CA LEU A 92 2.25 -8.00 -6.25
C LEU A 92 1.77 -7.11 -5.10
N GLU A 93 2.70 -6.42 -4.46
CA GLU A 93 2.39 -5.27 -3.60
C GLU A 93 2.50 -3.98 -4.40
N ILE A 94 1.50 -3.11 -4.29
CA ILE A 94 1.52 -1.74 -4.80
C ILE A 94 1.49 -0.79 -3.60
N THR A 95 2.56 -0.04 -3.42
CA THR A 95 2.72 0.88 -2.29
C THR A 95 3.04 2.30 -2.74
N SER A 96 2.93 3.26 -1.83
CA SER A 96 3.25 4.67 -2.09
C SER A 96 3.48 5.42 -0.79
N SER A 97 4.40 6.39 -0.82
CA SER A 97 4.66 7.32 0.29
C SER A 97 3.68 8.50 0.36
N SER A 98 2.80 8.67 -0.63
CA SER A 98 1.82 9.75 -0.68
C SER A 98 0.42 9.26 -1.07
N SER A 99 -0.60 9.97 -0.61
CA SER A 99 -1.97 9.77 -1.09
C SER A 99 -2.09 10.17 -2.57
N ALA A 100 -3.07 9.61 -3.26
CA ALA A 100 -3.35 9.89 -4.68
C ALA A 100 -2.18 9.62 -5.64
N ALA A 101 -1.21 8.77 -5.26
CA ALA A 101 -0.05 8.40 -6.07
C ALA A 101 -0.33 7.45 -7.26
N GLY A 102 -1.60 7.18 -7.58
CA GLY A 102 -2.00 6.36 -8.75
C GLY A 102 -2.23 4.87 -8.49
N LYS A 103 -2.12 4.38 -7.24
CA LYS A 103 -2.35 2.96 -6.87
C LYS A 103 -3.66 2.39 -7.42
N THR A 104 -4.79 3.00 -7.07
CA THR A 104 -6.12 2.56 -7.52
C THR A 104 -6.27 2.65 -9.05
N THR A 105 -5.61 3.60 -9.70
CA THR A 105 -5.62 3.66 -11.17
C THR A 105 -4.89 2.47 -11.78
N LEU A 106 -3.72 2.09 -11.24
CA LEU A 106 -2.99 0.90 -11.67
C LEU A 106 -3.85 -0.36 -11.45
N LEU A 107 -4.55 -0.45 -10.33
CA LEU A 107 -5.48 -1.57 -10.08
C LEU A 107 -6.63 -1.64 -11.10
N TYR A 108 -7.23 -0.50 -11.48
CA TYR A 108 -8.23 -0.49 -12.56
C TYR A 108 -7.67 -0.93 -13.91
N TYR A 109 -6.44 -0.50 -14.22
CA TYR A 109 -5.76 -0.90 -15.44
C TYR A 109 -5.50 -2.41 -15.47
N LEU A 110 -4.96 -2.99 -14.39
CA LEU A 110 -4.76 -4.44 -14.26
C LEU A 110 -6.09 -5.21 -14.33
N THR A 111 -7.13 -4.68 -13.71
CA THR A 111 -8.49 -5.26 -13.77
C THR A 111 -9.02 -5.28 -15.20
N ALA A 112 -8.88 -4.18 -15.93
CA ALA A 112 -9.29 -4.11 -17.33
C ALA A 112 -8.52 -5.12 -18.20
N LYS A 113 -7.20 -5.27 -17.98
CA LYS A 113 -6.36 -6.29 -18.64
C LYS A 113 -6.80 -7.72 -18.31
N GLY A 114 -7.24 -8.00 -17.09
CA GLY A 114 -7.82 -9.30 -16.74
C GLY A 114 -9.15 -9.57 -17.48
N LEU A 115 -10.10 -8.62 -17.39
CA LEU A 115 -11.48 -8.81 -17.84
C LEU A 115 -11.67 -8.80 -19.36
N LEU A 116 -10.96 -7.93 -20.09
CA LEU A 116 -11.12 -7.78 -21.55
C LEU A 116 -10.68 -9.06 -22.28
N SER A 117 -11.24 -9.34 -23.46
CA SER A 117 -10.79 -10.49 -24.26
C SER A 117 -9.45 -10.22 -24.95
N ALA A 118 -8.80 -11.27 -25.45
CA ALA A 118 -7.54 -11.17 -26.19
C ALA A 118 -7.62 -10.22 -27.39
N GLU A 119 -8.74 -10.22 -28.12
CA GLU A 119 -9.01 -9.30 -29.24
C GLU A 119 -9.03 -7.82 -28.81
N HIS A 120 -9.30 -7.55 -27.54
CA HIS A 120 -9.32 -6.22 -26.94
C HIS A 120 -8.12 -6.03 -25.99
N GLY A 121 -7.09 -6.87 -26.10
CA GLY A 121 -5.84 -6.80 -25.35
C GLY A 121 -5.91 -7.15 -23.87
N GLY A 122 -6.88 -7.97 -23.47
CA GLY A 122 -6.94 -8.57 -22.14
C GLY A 122 -6.85 -10.11 -22.17
N LYS A 123 -7.14 -10.76 -21.03
CA LYS A 123 -6.94 -12.19 -20.83
C LYS A 123 -8.20 -13.04 -20.79
N ALA A 124 -9.37 -12.41 -20.91
CA ALA A 124 -10.67 -13.06 -20.72
C ALA A 124 -10.70 -13.88 -19.41
N SER A 125 -10.22 -13.33 -18.31
CA SER A 125 -10.25 -13.99 -17.01
C SER A 125 -11.36 -13.43 -16.11
N ILE A 126 -11.67 -14.18 -15.06
CA ILE A 126 -12.41 -13.67 -13.91
C ILE A 126 -11.46 -12.83 -13.07
N VAL A 127 -11.97 -11.69 -12.57
CA VAL A 127 -11.27 -10.85 -11.60
C VAL A 127 -12.11 -10.75 -10.32
N VAL A 128 -11.47 -10.98 -9.17
CA VAL A 128 -12.08 -10.79 -7.84
C VAL A 128 -11.46 -9.54 -7.22
N TRP A 129 -12.28 -8.62 -6.73
CA TRP A 129 -11.86 -7.38 -6.09
C TRP A 129 -12.44 -7.28 -4.67
N PHE A 130 -11.56 -7.16 -3.68
CA PHE A 130 -11.90 -6.82 -2.30
C PHE A 130 -11.63 -5.33 -2.07
N ASP A 131 -12.71 -4.54 -1.98
CA ASP A 131 -12.72 -3.10 -1.74
C ASP A 131 -12.91 -2.84 -0.24
N THR A 132 -11.80 -2.83 0.50
CA THR A 132 -11.80 -2.67 1.96
C THR A 132 -11.88 -1.21 2.38
N ASP A 133 -11.48 -0.28 1.49
CA ASP A 133 -11.54 1.17 1.72
C ASP A 133 -12.85 1.81 1.19
N GLY A 134 -13.70 1.04 0.51
CA GLY A 134 -14.99 1.50 -0.04
C GLY A 134 -14.85 2.51 -1.18
N ARG A 135 -13.76 2.46 -1.95
CA ARG A 135 -13.38 3.46 -2.96
C ARG A 135 -13.51 2.95 -4.40
N PHE A 136 -13.97 1.72 -4.60
CA PHE A 136 -14.16 1.17 -5.93
C PHE A 136 -15.24 1.94 -6.72
N SER A 137 -14.94 2.27 -7.98
CA SER A 137 -15.78 2.98 -8.92
C SER A 137 -15.89 2.20 -10.24
N ALA A 138 -17.07 1.62 -10.48
CA ALA A 138 -17.38 0.91 -11.71
C ALA A 138 -17.30 1.83 -12.94
N THR A 139 -17.73 3.09 -12.81
CA THR A 139 -17.64 4.11 -13.87
C THR A 139 -16.20 4.34 -14.30
N ARG A 140 -15.28 4.45 -13.34
CA ARG A 140 -13.86 4.65 -13.63
C ARG A 140 -13.24 3.41 -14.28
N LEU A 141 -13.59 2.22 -13.80
CA LEU A 141 -13.15 0.97 -14.43
C LEU A 141 -13.65 0.86 -15.88
N HIS A 142 -14.94 1.12 -16.11
CA HIS A 142 -15.55 1.11 -17.44
C HIS A 142 -14.81 2.06 -18.39
N HIS A 143 -14.52 3.28 -17.95
CA HIS A 143 -13.77 4.25 -18.74
C HIS A 143 -12.37 3.73 -19.11
N VAL A 144 -11.63 3.16 -18.15
CA VAL A 144 -10.32 2.55 -18.41
C VAL A 144 -10.44 1.39 -19.40
N MET A 145 -11.43 0.51 -19.24
CA MET A 145 -11.69 -0.61 -20.16
C MET A 145 -12.00 -0.12 -21.57
N ASN A 146 -12.86 0.90 -21.72
CA ASN A 146 -13.26 1.45 -23.01
C ASN A 146 -12.06 2.05 -23.76
N GLN A 147 -11.21 2.78 -23.04
CA GLN A 147 -10.01 3.35 -23.64
C GLN A 147 -9.02 2.27 -24.11
N LEU A 148 -8.77 1.25 -23.28
CA LEU A 148 -7.85 0.17 -23.64
C LEU A 148 -8.37 -0.64 -24.83
N ALA A 149 -9.65 -0.98 -24.82
CA ALA A 149 -10.26 -1.75 -25.88
C ALA A 149 -10.27 -0.97 -27.21
N ARG A 150 -10.66 0.32 -27.21
CA ARG A 150 -10.66 1.18 -28.40
C ARG A 150 -9.27 1.44 -28.97
N LYS A 151 -8.22 1.44 -28.13
CA LYS A 151 -6.82 1.56 -28.60
C LYS A 151 -6.42 0.38 -29.48
N ILE A 152 -6.98 -0.80 -29.22
CA ILE A 152 -6.60 -2.05 -29.89
C ILE A 152 -7.56 -2.37 -31.03
N SER A 153 -8.86 -2.19 -30.80
CA SER A 153 -9.90 -2.44 -31.78
C SER A 153 -10.91 -1.30 -31.82
N SER A 154 -10.98 -0.61 -32.96
CA SER A 154 -11.99 0.43 -33.21
C SER A 154 -13.42 -0.12 -33.29
N SER A 155 -13.60 -1.45 -33.42
CA SER A 155 -14.91 -2.12 -33.43
C SER A 155 -15.43 -2.49 -32.03
N THR A 156 -14.73 -2.09 -30.97
CA THR A 156 -15.19 -2.35 -29.59
C THR A 156 -16.56 -1.74 -29.36
N THR A 157 -17.52 -2.56 -28.95
CA THR A 157 -18.87 -2.11 -28.57
C THR A 157 -19.04 -2.06 -27.05
N GLU A 158 -19.99 -1.25 -26.57
CA GLU A 158 -20.41 -1.23 -25.16
C GLU A 158 -20.90 -2.60 -24.66
N ALA A 159 -21.46 -3.42 -25.54
CA ALA A 159 -21.86 -4.78 -25.24
C ALA A 159 -20.65 -5.67 -24.86
N ASN A 160 -19.49 -5.48 -25.50
CA ASN A 160 -18.27 -6.22 -25.19
C ASN A 160 -17.76 -5.88 -23.78
N ILE A 161 -17.77 -4.59 -23.42
CA ILE A 161 -17.33 -4.12 -22.10
C ILE A 161 -18.30 -4.61 -21.02
N SER A 162 -19.61 -4.50 -21.28
CA SER A 162 -20.65 -4.99 -20.37
C SER A 162 -20.53 -6.49 -20.13
N LYS A 163 -20.28 -7.28 -21.18
CA LYS A 163 -20.02 -8.73 -21.07
C LYS A 163 -18.75 -9.02 -20.27
N ALA A 164 -17.68 -8.24 -20.46
CA ALA A 164 -16.45 -8.40 -19.69
C ALA A 164 -16.66 -8.09 -18.19
N LEU A 165 -17.43 -7.05 -17.86
CA LEU A 165 -17.74 -6.66 -16.47
C LEU A 165 -18.58 -7.71 -15.71
N GLN A 166 -19.32 -8.59 -16.40
CA GLN A 166 -20.03 -9.71 -15.75
C GLN A 166 -19.07 -10.70 -15.06
N HIS A 167 -17.78 -10.67 -15.40
CA HIS A 167 -16.75 -11.53 -14.80
C HIS A 167 -15.96 -10.83 -13.69
N LEU A 168 -16.42 -9.67 -13.21
CA LEU A 168 -15.87 -8.99 -12.04
C LEU A 168 -16.70 -9.31 -10.79
N TYR A 169 -16.07 -9.92 -9.79
CA TYR A 169 -16.68 -10.13 -8.48
C TYR A 169 -16.17 -9.07 -7.50
N LEU A 170 -17.07 -8.21 -7.02
CA LEU A 170 -16.75 -7.14 -6.07
C LEU A 170 -17.25 -7.49 -4.67
N PHE A 171 -16.34 -7.52 -3.71
CA PHE A 171 -16.63 -7.69 -2.28
C PHE A 171 -16.24 -6.44 -1.51
N ARG A 172 -17.06 -6.04 -0.53
CA ARG A 172 -16.83 -4.88 0.34
C ARG A 172 -16.88 -5.29 1.80
N PRO A 173 -15.85 -5.97 2.31
CA PRO A 173 -15.76 -6.27 3.73
C PRO A 173 -15.56 -4.99 4.53
N ALA A 174 -16.19 -4.92 5.71
CA ALA A 174 -16.04 -3.83 6.67
C ALA A 174 -15.04 -4.15 7.79
N THR A 175 -14.61 -5.41 7.91
CA THR A 175 -13.69 -5.88 8.96
C THR A 175 -12.76 -6.99 8.45
N SER A 176 -11.63 -7.20 9.13
CA SER A 176 -10.71 -8.31 8.85
C SER A 176 -11.36 -9.70 8.97
N SER A 177 -12.30 -9.88 9.91
CA SER A 177 -13.03 -11.15 10.07
C SER A 177 -13.95 -11.43 8.88
N GLN A 178 -14.67 -10.41 8.41
CA GLN A 178 -15.54 -10.52 7.23
C GLN A 178 -14.71 -10.78 5.96
N LEU A 179 -13.57 -10.11 5.79
CA LEU A 179 -12.65 -10.38 4.69
C LEU A 179 -12.15 -11.83 4.72
N LEU A 180 -11.75 -12.32 5.89
CA LEU A 180 -11.28 -13.70 6.06
C LEU A 180 -12.38 -14.71 5.70
N GLU A 181 -13.59 -14.52 6.21
CA GLU A 181 -14.75 -15.37 5.90
C GLU A 181 -15.05 -15.39 4.40
N GLN A 182 -15.04 -14.22 3.73
CA GLN A 182 -15.27 -14.13 2.29
C GLN A 182 -14.16 -14.82 1.49
N LEU A 183 -12.89 -14.68 1.89
CA LEU A 183 -11.77 -15.38 1.25
C LEU A 183 -11.87 -16.90 1.40
N THR A 184 -12.23 -17.38 2.60
CA THR A 184 -12.40 -18.82 2.86
C THR A 184 -13.55 -19.42 2.05
N ASN A 185 -14.65 -18.68 1.89
CA ASN A 185 -15.83 -19.15 1.15
C ASN A 185 -15.78 -18.85 -0.36
N LEU A 186 -14.81 -18.07 -0.83
CA LEU A 186 -14.64 -17.67 -2.23
C LEU A 186 -14.60 -18.84 -3.24
N PRO A 187 -13.99 -20.01 -2.93
CA PRO A 187 -13.92 -21.09 -3.91
C PRO A 187 -15.29 -21.62 -4.33
N THR A 188 -16.26 -21.67 -3.42
CA THR A 188 -17.60 -22.23 -3.68
C THR A 188 -18.32 -21.54 -4.84
N PRO A 189 -18.57 -20.21 -4.81
CA PRO A 189 -19.24 -19.55 -5.93
C PRO A 189 -18.43 -19.67 -7.22
N LEU A 190 -17.10 -19.52 -7.16
CA LEU A 190 -16.25 -19.59 -8.36
C LEU A 190 -16.27 -20.96 -9.06
N LEU A 191 -16.54 -22.04 -8.32
CA LEU A 191 -16.64 -23.40 -8.85
C LEU A 191 -18.08 -23.80 -9.23
N ASP A 192 -19.10 -23.15 -8.65
CA ASP A 192 -20.52 -23.47 -8.85
C ASP A 192 -21.12 -22.81 -10.12
N HIS A 193 -20.38 -21.90 -10.77
CA HIS A 193 -20.80 -21.29 -12.02
C HIS A 193 -20.79 -22.31 -13.18
N GLY A 194 -21.88 -23.07 -13.29
CA GLY A 194 -22.07 -24.12 -14.29
C GLY A 194 -21.83 -23.63 -15.72
N SER A 195 -20.99 -24.36 -16.46
CA SER A 195 -20.78 -24.45 -17.93
C SER A 195 -20.81 -23.18 -18.83
N SER A 196 -21.11 -21.98 -18.32
CA SER A 196 -21.38 -20.76 -19.10
C SER A 196 -20.27 -19.71 -18.99
N SER A 197 -19.32 -19.87 -18.06
CA SER A 197 -18.09 -19.07 -17.99
C SER A 197 -16.88 -19.99 -17.99
N THR A 198 -16.30 -20.24 -19.18
CA THR A 198 -15.04 -20.98 -19.36
C THR A 198 -13.80 -20.21 -18.91
N ARG A 199 -13.98 -19.07 -18.23
CA ARG A 199 -12.90 -18.15 -17.86
C ARG A 199 -12.24 -18.59 -16.54
N PRO A 200 -10.91 -18.73 -16.49
CA PRO A 200 -10.20 -19.00 -15.24
C PRO A 200 -10.19 -17.75 -14.35
N LEU A 201 -10.08 -17.93 -13.02
CA LEU A 201 -9.71 -16.83 -12.13
C LEU A 201 -8.27 -16.42 -12.41
N GLY A 202 -8.08 -15.23 -12.99
CA GLY A 202 -6.74 -14.76 -13.35
C GLY A 202 -6.15 -13.80 -12.32
N LEU A 203 -6.99 -13.04 -11.61
CA LEU A 203 -6.55 -11.94 -10.76
C LEU A 203 -7.44 -11.77 -9.54
N LEU A 204 -6.82 -11.71 -8.36
CA LEU A 204 -7.44 -11.34 -7.10
C LEU A 204 -6.80 -10.04 -6.59
N ILE A 205 -7.64 -9.03 -6.32
CA ILE A 205 -7.23 -7.71 -5.85
C ILE A 205 -7.69 -7.47 -4.42
N LEU A 206 -6.82 -6.92 -3.57
CA LEU A 206 -7.13 -6.43 -2.23
C LEU A 206 -6.74 -4.95 -2.10
N ASP A 207 -7.74 -4.05 -2.11
CA ASP A 207 -7.56 -2.59 -2.07
C ASP A 207 -8.27 -1.96 -0.85
N SER A 208 -7.59 -1.64 0.25
CA SER A 208 -6.19 -1.91 0.60
C SER A 208 -6.02 -3.03 1.65
N ALA A 209 -4.86 -3.68 1.64
CA ALA A 209 -4.50 -4.72 2.61
C ALA A 209 -4.31 -4.19 4.04
N THR A 210 -4.09 -2.87 4.17
CA THR A 210 -3.84 -2.19 5.45
C THR A 210 -5.07 -1.47 6.02
N ALA A 211 -6.23 -1.51 5.35
CA ALA A 211 -7.42 -0.74 5.73
C ALA A 211 -7.89 -0.99 7.18
N PHE A 212 -7.88 -2.25 7.62
CA PHE A 212 -8.36 -2.63 8.95
C PHE A 212 -7.30 -2.55 10.05
N ARG A 213 -6.06 -2.14 9.75
CA ARG A 213 -4.93 -2.17 10.70
C ARG A 213 -5.23 -1.46 12.02
N HIS A 214 -5.82 -0.28 11.95
CA HIS A 214 -6.12 0.52 13.14
C HIS A 214 -7.26 -0.07 13.96
N GLN A 215 -8.29 -0.60 13.30
CA GLN A 215 -9.39 -1.31 13.94
C GLN A 215 -8.88 -2.57 14.64
N ASP A 216 -8.10 -3.39 13.95
CA ASP A 216 -7.55 -4.63 14.50
C ASP A 216 -6.62 -4.37 15.70
N ARG A 217 -5.82 -3.29 15.64
CA ARG A 217 -4.99 -2.88 16.77
C ARG A 217 -5.84 -2.43 17.95
N PHE A 218 -6.92 -1.67 17.71
CA PHE A 218 -7.83 -1.24 18.76
C PHE A 218 -8.51 -2.45 19.43
N ASP A 219 -9.03 -3.39 18.65
CA ASP A 219 -9.63 -4.63 19.16
C ASP A 219 -8.65 -5.44 20.02
N ALA A 220 -7.39 -5.56 19.55
CA ALA A 220 -6.35 -6.28 20.27
C ALA A 220 -6.00 -5.60 21.61
N GLU A 221 -5.91 -4.28 21.64
CA GLU A 221 -5.69 -3.51 22.88
C GLU A 221 -6.87 -3.61 23.84
N LEU A 222 -8.11 -3.55 23.34
CA LEU A 222 -9.31 -3.73 24.16
C LEU A 222 -9.35 -5.13 24.78
N THR A 223 -9.09 -6.17 23.98
CA THR A 223 -9.01 -7.56 24.46
C THR A 223 -7.92 -7.72 25.52
N ARG A 224 -6.79 -7.03 25.36
CA ARG A 224 -5.68 -7.03 26.32
C ARG A 224 -6.08 -6.37 27.65
N LEU A 225 -6.79 -5.25 27.59
CA LEU A 225 -7.29 -4.55 28.77
C LEU A 225 -8.32 -5.39 29.54
N GLU A 226 -9.23 -6.07 28.82
CA GLU A 226 -10.25 -6.94 29.42
C GLU A 226 -9.65 -8.21 30.06
N ALA A 227 -8.62 -8.79 29.45
CA ALA A 227 -7.99 -10.02 29.93
C ALA A 227 -7.03 -9.80 31.12
N GLY A 228 -6.57 -8.57 31.38
CA GLY A 228 -5.71 -8.25 32.52
C GLY A 228 -4.45 -9.12 32.60
N ALA A 229 -4.13 -9.63 33.79
CA ALA A 229 -2.94 -10.47 34.03
C ALA A 229 -2.98 -11.81 33.27
N ASP A 230 -4.18 -12.30 32.93
CA ASP A 230 -4.35 -13.58 32.23
C ASP A 230 -3.95 -13.51 30.75
N TYR A 231 -3.81 -12.29 30.19
CA TYR A 231 -3.37 -12.11 28.80
C TYR A 231 -1.96 -12.66 28.55
N ALA A 232 -1.05 -12.54 29.53
CA ALA A 232 0.33 -13.00 29.41
C ALA A 232 0.48 -14.53 29.38
N ILE A 233 -0.53 -15.25 29.89
CA ILE A 233 -0.53 -16.71 30.02
C ILE A 233 -1.23 -17.37 28.82
N ARG A 234 -1.99 -16.59 28.02
CA ARG A 234 -2.71 -17.13 26.86
C ARG A 234 -1.77 -17.52 25.73
N PRO A 235 -2.01 -18.67 25.06
CA PRO A 235 -1.29 -19.03 23.84
C PRO A 235 -1.53 -17.97 22.77
N LYS A 236 -0.45 -17.54 22.11
CA LYS A 236 -0.51 -16.51 21.05
C LYS A 236 -1.30 -17.06 19.87
N SER A 237 -2.52 -16.57 19.67
CA SER A 237 -3.28 -16.85 18.46
C SER A 237 -2.61 -16.19 17.24
N PRO A 238 -2.75 -16.77 16.03
CA PRO A 238 -2.30 -16.11 14.81
C PRO A 238 -2.94 -14.73 14.68
N THR A 239 -2.17 -13.77 14.17
CA THR A 239 -2.69 -12.42 13.92
C THR A 239 -3.72 -12.47 12.79
N LYS A 240 -4.72 -11.59 12.80
CA LYS A 240 -5.71 -11.48 11.72
C LYS A 240 -5.03 -11.32 10.35
N THR A 241 -3.95 -10.53 10.28
CA THR A 241 -3.12 -10.38 9.07
C THR A 241 -2.54 -11.72 8.59
N SER A 242 -1.96 -12.52 9.50
CA SER A 242 -1.41 -13.83 9.13
C SER A 242 -2.48 -14.80 8.62
N SER A 243 -3.68 -14.78 9.22
CA SER A 243 -4.81 -15.59 8.76
C SER A 243 -5.32 -15.17 7.39
N ILE A 244 -5.39 -13.86 7.11
CA ILE A 244 -5.77 -13.35 5.79
C ILE A 244 -4.73 -13.73 4.74
N ILE A 245 -3.43 -13.59 5.03
CA ILE A 245 -2.34 -14.01 4.13
C ILE A 245 -2.42 -15.52 3.86
N ALA A 246 -2.71 -16.34 4.87
CA ALA A 246 -2.90 -17.78 4.69
C ALA A 246 -4.10 -18.09 3.77
N ALA A 247 -5.24 -17.40 3.96
CA ALA A 247 -6.41 -17.55 3.11
C ALA A 247 -6.15 -17.10 1.66
N LEU A 248 -5.42 -15.99 1.45
CA LEU A 248 -4.99 -15.55 0.13
C LEU A 248 -4.09 -16.58 -0.56
N ASN A 249 -3.12 -17.16 0.16
CA ASN A 249 -2.28 -18.25 -0.36
C ASN A 249 -3.11 -19.48 -0.76
N ALA A 250 -4.12 -19.83 0.03
CA ALA A 250 -4.99 -20.97 -0.25
C ALA A 250 -5.80 -20.74 -1.55
N VAL A 251 -6.41 -19.57 -1.71
CA VAL A 251 -7.13 -19.20 -2.95
C VAL A 251 -6.18 -19.16 -4.15
N GLN A 252 -5.02 -18.52 -4.00
CA GLN A 252 -4.01 -18.44 -5.05
C GLN A 252 -3.55 -19.83 -5.50
N SER A 253 -3.28 -20.73 -4.56
CA SER A 253 -2.78 -22.07 -4.88
C SER A 253 -3.85 -22.93 -5.55
N ARG A 254 -5.11 -22.73 -5.18
CA ARG A 254 -6.26 -23.48 -5.73
C ARG A 254 -6.64 -23.05 -7.15
N PHE A 255 -6.54 -21.76 -7.43
CA PHE A 255 -6.96 -21.19 -8.71
C PHE A 255 -5.81 -20.77 -9.62
N GLU A 256 -4.57 -20.87 -9.15
CA GLU A 256 -3.35 -20.45 -9.86
C GLU A 256 -3.38 -18.98 -10.30
N CYS A 257 -4.06 -18.13 -9.51
CA CYS A 257 -4.30 -16.74 -9.86
C CYS A 257 -3.21 -15.80 -9.33
N ALA A 258 -3.03 -14.66 -10.01
CA ALA A 258 -2.20 -13.58 -9.48
C ALA A 258 -2.93 -12.86 -8.33
N VAL A 259 -2.21 -12.56 -7.25
CA VAL A 259 -2.69 -11.73 -6.14
C VAL A 259 -2.03 -10.37 -6.24
N VAL A 260 -2.83 -9.32 -6.22
CA VAL A 260 -2.36 -7.93 -6.20
C VAL A 260 -3.01 -7.21 -5.02
N PHE A 261 -2.23 -6.51 -4.23
CA PHE A 261 -2.78 -5.74 -3.12
C PHE A 261 -2.11 -4.38 -2.98
N SER A 262 -2.87 -3.41 -2.48
CA SER A 262 -2.35 -2.09 -2.19
C SER A 262 -2.03 -1.95 -0.69
N THR A 263 -0.95 -1.24 -0.38
CA THR A 263 -0.60 -0.83 0.99
C THR A 263 -0.43 0.68 1.06
N GLN A 264 -0.63 1.25 2.25
CA GLN A 264 -0.20 2.60 2.55
C GLN A 264 1.14 2.51 3.29
N GLN A 265 2.19 3.17 2.79
CA GLN A 265 3.43 3.30 3.56
C GLN A 265 3.13 4.18 4.77
N HIS A 266 3.08 3.58 5.94
CA HIS A 266 3.29 4.33 7.17
C HIS A 266 4.80 4.51 7.27
N THR A 267 5.28 5.73 7.07
CA THR A 267 6.58 6.08 7.61
C THR A 267 6.51 5.73 9.10
N PRO A 268 7.37 4.84 9.63
CA PRO A 268 7.59 4.86 11.06
C PRO A 268 7.94 6.32 11.35
N SER A 269 7.31 6.91 12.36
CA SER A 269 7.77 8.19 12.87
C SER A 269 9.25 7.98 13.21
N SER A 270 10.14 8.35 12.29
CA SER A 270 11.51 8.64 12.62
C SER A 270 11.37 9.63 13.75
N GLY A 271 11.76 9.19 14.95
CA GLY A 271 11.72 10.03 16.13
C GLY A 271 12.38 11.33 15.72
N SER A 272 11.57 12.38 15.61
CA SER A 272 12.13 13.72 15.51
C SER A 272 13.03 13.85 16.74
N PRO A 273 14.31 14.21 16.61
CA PRO A 273 15.21 14.32 17.76
C PRO A 273 14.73 15.33 18.82
N ASN A 274 13.66 16.08 18.53
CA ASN A 274 13.09 17.12 19.36
C ASN A 274 11.64 16.88 19.82
N ALA A 275 11.14 15.63 19.81
CA ALA A 275 9.94 15.32 20.58
C ALA A 275 10.31 15.35 22.07
N TYR A 276 10.10 16.52 22.70
CA TYR A 276 10.19 16.78 24.13
C TYR A 276 9.55 15.61 24.91
N GLN A 277 10.36 14.72 25.46
CA GLN A 277 9.91 13.80 26.50
C GLN A 277 9.50 14.69 27.69
N PRO A 278 8.25 14.64 28.17
CA PRO A 278 7.95 15.25 29.46
C PRO A 278 8.78 14.47 30.48
N GLU A 279 9.74 15.13 31.12
CA GLU A 279 10.45 14.57 32.26
C GLU A 279 9.40 14.09 33.28
N ALA A 280 9.32 12.77 33.46
CA ALA A 280 8.51 12.19 34.52
C ALA A 280 9.04 12.74 35.86
N PRO A 281 8.18 13.20 36.78
CA PRO A 281 8.64 13.70 38.06
C PRO A 281 9.39 12.57 38.79
N ALA A 282 10.55 12.92 39.35
CA ALA A 282 11.48 12.03 40.02
C ALA A 282 10.74 10.97 40.87
N ARG A 283 10.88 9.71 40.44
CA ARG A 283 10.30 8.53 41.09
C ARG A 283 10.83 8.48 42.52
N ALA A 284 9.95 8.57 43.51
CA ALA A 284 10.27 8.26 44.90
C ALA A 284 10.89 6.85 44.98
N PRO A 285 11.81 6.57 45.94
CA PRO A 285 12.49 5.29 46.01
C PRO A 285 11.46 4.17 46.18
N GLN A 286 11.26 3.37 45.13
CA GLN A 286 10.42 2.17 45.20
C GLN A 286 11.24 1.03 45.82
N PRO A 287 10.65 0.20 46.69
CA PRO A 287 11.32 -0.98 47.23
C PRO A 287 11.69 -1.96 46.10
N ALA A 288 12.87 -2.56 46.22
CA ALA A 288 13.62 -3.26 45.17
C ALA A 288 13.00 -4.55 44.57
N ASN A 289 11.70 -4.79 44.70
CA ASN A 289 11.06 -6.06 44.30
C ASN A 289 9.81 -5.87 43.41
N ARG A 290 9.91 -5.13 42.30
CA ARG A 290 8.87 -5.16 41.26
C ARG A 290 9.46 -5.52 39.91
N ALA A 291 9.01 -6.65 39.37
CA ALA A 291 9.35 -7.12 38.03
C ALA A 291 9.03 -6.03 36.98
N PRO A 292 9.80 -5.96 35.88
CA PRO A 292 9.56 -4.97 34.82
C PRO A 292 8.16 -5.16 34.22
N ASP A 293 7.44 -4.05 34.03
CA ASP A 293 6.18 -4.03 33.28
C ASP A 293 6.43 -4.65 31.89
N PRO A 294 5.59 -5.60 31.43
CA PRO A 294 5.70 -6.14 30.09
C PRO A 294 5.39 -5.04 29.08
N GLN A 295 6.44 -4.53 28.42
CA GLN A 295 6.29 -3.66 27.26
C GLN A 295 5.42 -4.37 26.21
N PRO A 296 4.58 -3.62 25.45
CA PRO A 296 3.86 -4.19 24.33
C PRO A 296 4.86 -4.89 23.40
N PRO A 297 4.51 -6.05 22.80
CA PRO A 297 5.37 -6.66 21.80
C PRO A 297 5.52 -5.65 20.66
N ALA A 298 6.66 -4.99 20.61
CA ALA A 298 7.09 -4.32 19.41
C ALA A 298 7.08 -5.41 18.32
N ASP A 299 6.46 -5.15 17.18
CA ASP A 299 6.73 -5.90 15.95
C ASP A 299 8.25 -5.83 15.74
N THR A 300 8.97 -6.86 16.18
CA THR A 300 10.44 -6.93 16.13
C THR A 300 10.94 -7.12 14.70
N SER A 301 10.02 -7.35 13.76
CA SER A 301 10.31 -7.39 12.33
C SER A 301 10.21 -5.97 11.76
N PRO A 302 11.31 -5.40 11.21
CA PRO A 302 11.28 -4.07 10.60
C PRO A 302 10.43 -4.00 9.33
N VAL A 303 9.81 -5.11 8.90
CA VAL A 303 9.04 -5.22 7.66
C VAL A 303 7.67 -5.85 7.93
N SER A 304 6.68 -5.27 7.29
CA SER A 304 5.28 -5.69 7.36
C SER A 304 5.10 -7.14 6.86
N PRO A 305 4.25 -7.95 7.51
CA PRO A 305 3.87 -9.28 6.99
C PRO A 305 3.38 -9.25 5.53
N TRP A 306 2.74 -8.16 5.11
CA TRP A 306 2.30 -7.95 3.73
C TRP A 306 3.47 -7.91 2.75
N THR A 307 4.52 -7.16 3.08
CA THR A 307 5.70 -7.05 2.22
C THR A 307 6.47 -8.36 2.16
N THR A 308 6.51 -9.13 3.25
CA THR A 308 7.09 -10.49 3.25
C THR A 308 6.28 -11.46 2.38
N PHE A 309 4.96 -11.27 2.29
CA PHE A 309 4.08 -12.07 1.43
C PHE A 309 4.25 -11.74 -0.07
N ALA A 310 4.61 -10.50 -0.41
CA ALA A 310 4.80 -10.08 -1.79
C ALA A 310 5.99 -10.77 -2.46
N THR A 311 5.83 -11.15 -3.74
CA THR A 311 6.96 -11.55 -4.59
C THR A 311 7.64 -10.34 -5.22
N LEU A 312 6.87 -9.31 -5.57
CA LEU A 312 7.35 -8.03 -6.09
C LEU A 312 6.61 -6.90 -5.38
N SER A 313 7.34 -5.88 -4.96
CA SER A 313 6.77 -4.64 -4.42
C SER A 313 7.09 -3.48 -5.37
N LEU A 314 6.05 -2.77 -5.81
CA LEU A 314 6.13 -1.60 -6.66
C LEU A 314 5.76 -0.34 -5.87
N THR A 315 6.58 0.69 -6.00
CA THR A 315 6.28 2.03 -5.52
C THR A 315 5.61 2.83 -6.64
N THR A 316 4.58 3.59 -6.27
CA THR A 316 3.89 4.53 -7.15
C THR A 316 4.09 5.94 -6.63
N ALA A 317 4.35 6.88 -7.54
CA ALA A 317 4.51 8.29 -7.23
C ALA A 317 3.95 9.13 -8.38
N ARG A 318 3.39 10.31 -8.05
CA ARG A 318 3.06 11.31 -9.07
C ARG A 318 4.36 11.91 -9.60
N LEU A 319 4.51 11.96 -10.92
CA LEU A 319 5.67 12.60 -11.51
C LEU A 319 5.60 14.10 -11.21
N ALA A 320 6.64 14.63 -10.57
CA ALA A 320 6.70 16.03 -10.25
C ALA A 320 6.78 16.85 -11.54
N VAL A 321 5.85 17.77 -11.74
CA VAL A 321 6.03 18.82 -12.73
C VAL A 321 7.12 19.75 -12.18
N SER A 322 8.16 20.02 -12.98
CA SER A 322 9.27 20.90 -12.60
C SER A 322 8.71 22.19 -12.00
N ARG A 323 9.35 22.82 -11.01
CA ARG A 323 8.92 24.16 -10.54
C ARG A 323 9.50 25.23 -11.46
N PHE A 324 8.93 26.44 -11.46
CA PHE A 324 9.62 27.58 -12.08
C PHE A 324 10.95 27.79 -11.37
N ALA A 325 12.01 28.09 -12.12
CA ALA A 325 13.31 28.35 -11.52
C ALA A 325 13.22 29.64 -10.68
N PRO A 326 13.86 29.72 -9.49
CA PRO A 326 13.75 30.88 -8.61
C PRO A 326 14.14 32.24 -9.24
N ALA A 327 14.93 32.22 -10.33
CA ALA A 327 15.39 33.41 -11.06
C ALA A 327 14.73 33.58 -12.44
N MET A 328 13.68 32.81 -12.75
CA MET A 328 12.98 32.88 -14.05
C MET A 328 12.13 34.15 -14.14
N SER A 329 12.20 34.85 -15.27
CA SER A 329 11.41 36.07 -15.50
C SER A 329 9.92 35.75 -15.70
N LEU A 330 9.04 36.74 -15.50
CA LEU A 330 7.60 36.58 -15.73
C LEU A 330 7.27 36.20 -17.18
N GLU A 331 7.98 36.77 -18.16
CA GLU A 331 7.80 36.45 -19.57
C GLU A 331 8.23 35.00 -19.91
N GLU A 332 9.28 34.49 -19.27
CA GLU A 332 9.67 33.07 -19.36
C GLU A 332 8.62 32.16 -18.72
N CYS A 333 8.10 32.53 -17.54
CA CYS A 333 7.03 31.79 -16.88
C CYS A 333 5.76 31.72 -17.74
N LEU A 334 5.38 32.82 -18.41
CA LEU A 334 4.22 32.86 -19.30
C LEU A 334 4.41 32.00 -20.55
N ARG A 335 5.62 31.97 -21.12
CA ARG A 335 5.96 31.08 -22.26
C ARG A 335 5.85 29.61 -21.90
N ASP A 336 6.23 29.24 -20.68
CA ASP A 336 6.20 27.84 -20.23
C ASP A 336 4.86 27.43 -19.61
N ARG A 337 3.94 28.38 -19.35
CA ARG A 337 2.64 28.13 -18.71
C ARG A 337 1.88 27.01 -19.39
N ASP A 338 1.71 27.07 -20.71
CA ASP A 338 0.83 26.14 -21.43
C ASP A 338 1.44 24.72 -21.47
N LYS A 339 2.77 24.60 -21.64
CA LYS A 339 3.48 23.32 -21.56
C LYS A 339 3.37 22.68 -20.18
N ARG A 340 3.41 23.49 -19.12
CA ARG A 340 3.30 23.04 -17.74
C ARG A 340 1.86 22.68 -17.38
N ALA A 341 0.89 23.48 -17.84
CA ALA A 341 -0.53 23.16 -17.73
C ALA A 341 -0.83 21.82 -18.42
N GLU A 342 -0.26 21.59 -19.60
CA GLU A 342 -0.33 20.30 -20.29
C GLU A 342 0.32 19.17 -19.46
N ALA A 343 1.52 19.37 -18.90
CA ALA A 343 2.17 18.37 -18.05
C ALA A 343 1.37 18.05 -16.78
N VAL A 344 0.72 19.05 -16.17
CA VAL A 344 -0.18 18.87 -15.02
C VAL A 344 -1.44 18.11 -15.44
N ALA A 345 -2.06 18.49 -16.57
CA ALA A 345 -3.25 17.85 -17.12
C ALA A 345 -3.00 16.40 -17.55
N GLN A 346 -1.80 16.10 -18.04
CA GLN A 346 -1.36 14.74 -18.37
C GLN A 346 -1.18 13.84 -17.15
N GLY A 347 -1.17 14.41 -15.93
CA GLY A 347 -1.30 13.65 -14.68
C GLY A 347 -0.38 12.43 -14.57
N LYS A 348 0.88 12.54 -14.99
CA LYS A 348 1.79 11.37 -15.11
C LYS A 348 2.11 10.77 -13.75
N PHE A 349 2.17 9.44 -13.71
CA PHE A 349 2.63 8.68 -12.55
C PHE A 349 3.82 7.82 -12.96
N SER A 350 4.78 7.68 -12.05
CA SER A 350 5.87 6.71 -12.18
C SER A 350 5.57 5.52 -11.28
N ILE A 351 5.75 4.33 -11.83
CA ILE A 351 5.75 3.07 -11.13
C ILE A 351 7.19 2.56 -11.15
N GLY A 352 7.69 2.00 -10.07
CA GLY A 352 9.03 1.40 -10.07
C GLY A 352 9.19 0.37 -9.00
N VAL A 353 10.13 -0.55 -9.19
CA VAL A 353 10.49 -1.53 -8.16
C VAL A 353 10.88 -0.82 -6.86
N ASP A 354 10.41 -1.32 -5.73
CA ASP A 354 10.84 -0.84 -4.42
C ASP A 354 12.25 -1.33 -4.09
N TRP A 355 13.24 -0.52 -4.43
CA TRP A 355 14.65 -0.85 -4.19
C TRP A 355 15.04 -0.87 -2.71
N SER A 356 14.23 -0.34 -1.80
CA SER A 356 14.56 -0.38 -0.37
C SER A 356 14.54 -1.80 0.21
N GLN A 357 13.91 -2.74 -0.49
CA GLN A 357 13.92 -4.17 -0.14
C GLN A 357 15.05 -4.94 -0.84
N GLY A 358 15.90 -4.25 -1.61
CA GLY A 358 16.90 -4.87 -2.50
C GLY A 358 17.90 -5.78 -1.80
N ASP A 359 18.23 -5.50 -0.54
CA ASP A 359 19.17 -6.31 0.25
C ASP A 359 18.59 -7.66 0.68
N ARG A 360 17.28 -7.84 0.52
CA ARG A 360 16.54 -9.07 0.87
C ARG A 360 16.22 -9.93 -0.34
N TRP A 361 16.48 -9.44 -1.54
CA TRP A 361 16.18 -10.18 -2.74
C TRP A 361 17.12 -11.38 -2.90
N PRO A 362 16.65 -12.48 -3.51
CA PRO A 362 17.52 -13.58 -3.92
C PRO A 362 18.74 -13.08 -4.71
N ALA A 363 19.86 -13.79 -4.59
CA ALA A 363 21.07 -13.50 -5.36
C ALA A 363 20.75 -13.42 -6.86
N GLY A 364 21.32 -12.42 -7.55
CA GLY A 364 21.08 -12.21 -8.98
C GLY A 364 19.84 -11.39 -9.34
N VAL A 365 18.85 -11.23 -8.44
CA VAL A 365 17.66 -10.40 -8.72
C VAL A 365 18.04 -8.94 -8.91
N ARG A 366 18.89 -8.38 -8.02
CA ARG A 366 19.30 -6.97 -8.08
C ARG A 366 19.96 -6.61 -9.41
N ASP A 367 20.84 -7.48 -9.89
CA ASP A 367 21.52 -7.33 -11.18
C ASP A 367 20.55 -7.56 -12.34
N GLY A 368 19.66 -8.55 -12.22
CA GLY A 368 18.63 -8.84 -13.21
C GLY A 368 17.69 -7.66 -13.43
N VAL A 369 17.15 -7.06 -12.36
CA VAL A 369 16.26 -5.89 -12.41
C VAL A 369 17.01 -4.67 -12.97
N SER A 370 18.31 -4.53 -12.66
CA SER A 370 19.15 -3.45 -13.21
C SER A 370 19.37 -3.57 -14.72
N ARG A 371 19.25 -4.78 -15.28
CA ARG A 371 19.34 -5.07 -16.71
C ARG A 371 18.00 -4.96 -17.45
N VAL A 372 16.88 -4.94 -16.72
CA VAL A 372 15.57 -4.63 -17.30
C VAL A 372 15.57 -3.17 -17.78
N GLU A 373 14.86 -2.91 -18.88
CA GLU A 373 14.69 -1.57 -19.43
C GLU A 373 14.28 -0.56 -18.35
N ALA A 374 14.83 0.66 -18.43
CA ALA A 374 14.62 1.73 -17.45
C ALA A 374 14.96 1.35 -15.99
N LYS A 375 15.78 0.30 -15.77
CA LYS A 375 16.17 -0.21 -14.45
C LYS A 375 14.93 -0.56 -13.60
N GLY A 376 13.95 -1.23 -14.21
CA GLY A 376 12.72 -1.65 -13.52
C GLY A 376 11.76 -0.50 -13.18
N ARG A 377 11.92 0.67 -13.80
CA ARG A 377 10.93 1.76 -13.73
C ARG A 377 9.98 1.70 -14.91
N VAL A 378 8.69 1.85 -14.64
CA VAL A 378 7.63 1.90 -15.63
C VAL A 378 6.90 3.22 -15.49
N GLY A 379 7.02 4.09 -16.48
CA GLY A 379 6.20 5.29 -16.56
C GLY A 379 4.77 4.92 -16.97
N MET A 380 3.76 5.47 -16.28
CA MET A 380 2.37 5.33 -16.68
C MET A 380 1.72 6.70 -16.80
N VAL A 381 1.27 7.04 -18.00
CA VAL A 381 0.58 8.31 -18.25
C VAL A 381 -0.90 8.13 -17.97
N ILE A 382 -1.41 8.92 -17.03
CA ILE A 382 -2.82 8.94 -16.68
C ILE A 382 -3.41 10.28 -17.12
N ARG A 383 -4.09 10.31 -18.28
CA ARG A 383 -4.74 11.52 -18.76
C ARG A 383 -6.11 11.67 -18.09
N GLY A 384 -6.34 12.80 -17.42
CA GLY A 384 -7.70 13.23 -17.14
C GLY A 384 -8.36 13.66 -18.45
N CYS A 385 -9.49 13.07 -18.80
CA CYS A 385 -10.40 13.58 -19.82
C CYS A 385 -11.66 14.07 -19.10
N ASP A 386 -12.44 14.95 -19.73
CA ASP A 386 -13.64 15.58 -19.14
C ASP A 386 -14.73 14.57 -18.71
N GLU A 387 -14.59 13.28 -19.07
CA GLU A 387 -15.47 12.17 -18.68
C GLU A 387 -14.76 11.02 -17.91
N GLY A 388 -13.50 11.18 -17.47
CA GLY A 388 -12.82 10.14 -16.67
C GLY A 388 -11.29 10.08 -16.74
N VAL A 389 -10.74 8.98 -16.19
CA VAL A 389 -9.30 8.74 -16.03
C VAL A 389 -8.81 7.75 -17.07
N GLY A 390 -8.02 8.23 -18.03
CA GLY A 390 -7.44 7.42 -19.10
C GLY A 390 -6.04 6.94 -18.85
N VAL A 391 -5.75 5.68 -19.18
CA VAL A 391 -4.41 5.08 -19.01
C VAL A 391 -3.82 4.77 -20.39
N ARG A 392 -2.63 5.30 -20.70
CA ARG A 392 -1.88 4.92 -21.90
C ARG A 392 -0.74 3.98 -21.54
N ASP A 393 -0.60 2.89 -22.31
CA ASP A 393 0.61 2.04 -22.39
C ASP A 393 1.82 2.77 -23.01
N ASP A 394 1.93 4.08 -22.80
CA ASP A 394 3.15 4.78 -23.18
C ASP A 394 4.12 4.49 -22.04
N VAL A 395 4.93 3.44 -22.20
CA VAL A 395 6.19 3.30 -21.47
C VAL A 395 7.02 4.51 -21.85
N VAL A 396 6.81 5.63 -21.17
CA VAL A 396 7.71 6.77 -21.26
C VAL A 396 8.91 6.38 -20.41
N VAL A 397 9.87 5.70 -21.06
CA VAL A 397 11.22 5.55 -20.55
C VAL A 397 11.85 6.95 -20.59
N GLU A 398 11.61 7.76 -19.56
CA GLU A 398 12.51 8.87 -19.29
C GLU A 398 13.77 8.26 -18.67
N ILE A 399 14.77 8.00 -19.54
CA ILE A 399 16.16 7.94 -19.13
C ILE A 399 16.44 9.32 -18.54
N GLY A 400 16.44 9.41 -17.21
CA GLY A 400 16.82 10.61 -16.48
C GLY A 400 18.25 11.00 -16.83
N GLY A 401 18.40 11.79 -17.90
CA GLY A 401 19.54 12.66 -18.09
C GLY A 401 19.53 13.66 -16.94
N LYS A 402 20.46 13.45 -16.00
CA LYS A 402 20.93 14.38 -14.97
C LYS A 402 19.92 15.45 -14.54
N TYR A 403 19.04 15.17 -13.58
CA TYR A 403 18.62 16.17 -12.59
C TYR A 403 18.15 15.47 -11.32
N GLY A 404 18.82 15.77 -10.20
CA GLY A 404 18.50 15.32 -8.85
C GLY A 404 19.21 14.03 -8.42
N GLN A 405 20.50 14.14 -8.08
CA GLN A 405 21.15 13.15 -7.20
C GLN A 405 20.30 13.01 -5.93
N VAL A 406 19.84 11.80 -5.64
CA VAL A 406 19.57 11.39 -4.26
C VAL A 406 20.93 10.93 -3.74
N GLU A 407 21.71 11.87 -3.21
CA GLU A 407 22.84 11.53 -2.36
C GLU A 407 22.27 11.01 -1.03
N TYR A 408 22.43 9.70 -0.82
CA TYR A 408 22.46 9.13 0.52
C TYR A 408 23.73 9.67 1.20
N ILE A 409 23.58 10.66 2.07
CA ILE A 409 24.65 11.02 3.01
C ILE A 409 24.34 10.31 4.32
N ASP A 410 25.01 9.19 4.50
CA ASP A 410 25.21 8.56 5.80
C ASP A 410 26.09 9.50 6.64
N GLN A 411 25.49 10.20 7.61
CA GLN A 411 26.25 11.00 8.57
C GLN A 411 26.39 10.21 9.87
N THR A 412 27.29 9.24 9.87
CA THR A 412 27.94 8.77 11.08
C THR A 412 29.44 9.08 11.02
N ASN A 413 29.92 9.79 12.05
CA ASN A 413 31.30 10.16 12.38
C ASN A 413 31.98 11.28 11.58
N THR A 414 32.05 12.46 12.21
CA THR A 414 33.35 13.12 12.38
C THR A 414 33.37 14.00 13.63
N THR A 415 34.20 13.58 14.58
CA THR A 415 34.63 14.30 15.77
C THR A 415 35.36 15.59 15.38
N THR A 416 34.98 16.73 15.96
CA THR A 416 35.90 17.81 16.33
C THR A 416 35.23 18.66 17.40
N GLY A 417 35.91 18.76 18.55
CA GLY A 417 35.36 19.38 19.74
C GLY A 417 35.31 20.91 19.68
N LEU A 418 34.53 21.49 20.59
CA LEU A 418 34.81 22.77 21.24
C LEU A 418 33.89 22.93 22.46
N HIS A 419 34.54 23.02 23.63
CA HIS A 419 34.18 23.68 24.88
C HIS A 419 32.73 23.71 25.42
N ARG A 420 32.56 23.02 26.57
CA ARG A 420 31.70 23.48 27.69
C ARG A 420 32.24 24.76 28.32
N PRO A 421 31.36 25.55 28.97
CA PRO A 421 31.62 25.86 30.37
C PRO A 421 30.42 25.53 31.28
N ASN A 422 30.77 25.08 32.49
CA ASN A 422 29.91 24.91 33.65
C ASN A 422 29.37 26.28 34.13
N ALA A 423 28.13 26.30 34.62
CA ALA A 423 27.75 27.22 35.69
C ALA A 423 26.66 26.57 36.56
N THR A 424 27.04 26.37 37.81
CA THR A 424 26.23 26.13 38.99
C THR A 424 25.32 27.32 39.26
N ASP A 425 24.06 27.10 39.64
CA ASP A 425 23.54 27.68 40.89
C ASP A 425 22.18 27.11 41.30
N ARG A 426 22.08 26.85 42.61
CA ARG A 426 20.87 26.47 43.34
C ARG A 426 20.20 27.75 43.85
N HIS A 427 18.87 27.81 43.86
CA HIS A 427 18.11 28.33 45.01
C HIS A 427 16.64 27.91 45.01
N ASP A 428 16.13 27.80 46.23
CA ASP A 428 14.88 27.19 46.68
C ASP A 428 13.59 27.98 46.41
N GLY A 429 12.48 27.22 46.29
CA GLY A 429 11.32 27.38 47.18
C GLY A 429 10.17 28.30 46.77
N ALA A 430 9.06 27.72 46.30
CA ALA A 430 7.69 28.03 46.76
C ALA A 430 6.66 27.05 46.16
N ARG A 431 6.08 26.18 47.00
CA ARG A 431 4.94 25.32 46.67
C ARG A 431 3.65 26.14 46.59
N THR A 432 2.94 26.09 45.47
CA THR A 432 1.51 26.45 45.39
C THR A 432 0.73 25.46 44.52
N SER A 433 -0.20 24.76 45.19
CA SER A 433 -1.45 24.11 44.75
C SER A 433 -1.59 23.63 43.28
N THR A 434 -1.48 22.31 43.08
CA THR A 434 -1.72 21.60 41.82
C THR A 434 -3.20 21.66 41.39
N ARG A 435 -3.50 22.42 40.32
CA ARG A 435 -4.73 22.27 39.52
C ARG A 435 -4.59 21.04 38.62
N MET A 436 -5.63 20.19 38.53
CA MET A 436 -5.70 19.10 37.55
C MET A 436 -5.57 19.68 36.13
N SER A 437 -4.49 19.36 35.41
CA SER A 437 -4.32 19.81 34.02
C SER A 437 -5.09 18.88 33.08
N THR A 438 -6.22 19.35 32.55
CA THR A 438 -6.82 18.83 31.33
C THR A 438 -5.83 19.02 30.19
N GLN A 439 -5.35 17.95 29.57
CA GLN A 439 -4.54 18.10 28.35
C GLN A 439 -5.39 18.77 27.25
N PRO A 440 -4.84 19.75 26.51
CA PRO A 440 -5.59 20.44 25.48
C PRO A 440 -5.94 19.48 24.33
N LEU A 441 -7.18 19.57 23.84
CA LEU A 441 -7.73 18.74 22.76
C LEU A 441 -6.96 18.90 21.43
N PHE A 442 -6.23 20.00 21.27
CA PHE A 442 -5.43 20.32 20.09
C PHE A 442 -4.04 20.86 20.49
N PRO A 443 -3.02 20.69 19.63
CA PRO A 443 -1.74 21.36 19.81
C PRO A 443 -1.87 22.88 19.73
N VAL A 444 -1.09 23.59 20.55
CA VAL A 444 -1.04 25.05 20.60
C VAL A 444 0.22 25.56 19.90
N TYR A 445 0.04 26.50 18.97
CA TYR A 445 1.06 27.15 18.15
C TYR A 445 0.96 28.68 18.38
N PRO A 446 1.73 29.22 19.33
CA PRO A 446 1.64 30.64 19.70
C PRO A 446 1.91 31.60 18.54
N ASP A 447 2.71 31.19 17.57
CA ASP A 447 3.08 31.98 16.40
C ASP A 447 1.95 32.11 15.36
N LEU A 448 0.88 31.32 15.47
CA LEU A 448 -0.28 31.40 14.58
C LEU A 448 -1.31 32.43 15.02
N LYS A 449 -1.30 32.84 16.30
CA LYS A 449 -2.29 33.75 16.87
C LYS A 449 -2.35 35.07 16.09
N GLY A 450 -3.55 35.45 15.65
CA GLY A 450 -3.81 36.69 14.90
C GLY A 450 -3.45 36.64 13.41
N LYS A 451 -2.79 35.58 12.93
CA LYS A 451 -2.58 35.37 11.48
C LYS A 451 -3.92 35.12 10.78
N THR A 452 -3.96 35.37 9.48
CA THR A 452 -5.12 35.06 8.64
C THR A 452 -4.83 33.80 7.84
N ALA A 453 -5.78 32.86 7.82
CA ALA A 453 -5.75 31.68 6.98
C ALA A 453 -6.89 31.74 5.96
N LEU A 454 -6.53 31.55 4.69
CA LEU A 454 -7.48 31.33 3.61
C LEU A 454 -7.71 29.81 3.47
N LEU A 455 -8.96 29.36 3.60
CA LEU A 455 -9.31 27.95 3.53
C LEU A 455 -10.33 27.66 2.43
N MET A 456 -9.88 26.99 1.38
CA MET A 456 -10.72 26.57 0.25
C MET A 456 -11.28 25.17 0.51
N GLY A 457 -12.60 25.02 0.47
CA GLY A 457 -13.31 23.80 0.86
C GLY A 457 -13.56 23.67 2.37
N ILE A 458 -14.02 24.75 3.02
CA ILE A 458 -14.34 24.76 4.46
C ILE A 458 -15.66 24.04 4.79
N GLY A 459 -16.51 23.81 3.79
CA GLY A 459 -17.88 23.37 3.98
C GLY A 459 -18.01 21.98 4.58
N GLN A 460 -19.06 21.80 5.37
CA GLN A 460 -19.48 20.49 5.86
C GLN A 460 -20.99 20.34 5.76
N THR A 461 -21.44 19.22 5.20
CA THR A 461 -22.86 18.82 5.24
C THR A 461 -23.28 18.54 6.68
N LYS A 462 -24.39 19.15 7.11
CA LYS A 462 -24.99 18.90 8.41
C LYS A 462 -25.53 17.47 8.48
N ILE A 463 -24.96 16.66 9.39
CA ILE A 463 -25.44 15.32 9.70
C ILE A 463 -26.16 15.38 11.05
N PRO A 464 -27.47 15.08 11.12
CA PRO A 464 -28.21 15.10 12.39
C PRO A 464 -27.52 14.22 13.44
N ASN A 465 -27.40 14.74 14.67
CA ASN A 465 -26.83 14.05 15.84
C ASN A 465 -25.35 13.62 15.71
N SER A 466 -24.61 14.13 14.72
CA SER A 466 -23.17 13.87 14.59
C SER A 466 -22.35 15.02 15.19
N THR A 467 -21.34 14.67 15.98
CA THR A 467 -20.31 15.60 16.46
C THR A 467 -19.10 15.66 15.53
N THR A 468 -19.10 14.87 14.45
CA THR A 468 -17.97 14.71 13.53
C THR A 468 -17.69 16.01 12.76
N TRP A 469 -16.42 16.25 12.49
CA TRP A 469 -15.95 17.36 11.66
C TRP A 469 -15.42 16.80 10.33
N GLY A 470 -15.90 17.34 9.21
CA GLY A 470 -15.31 17.05 7.89
C GLY A 470 -13.90 17.63 7.79
N ASN A 471 -13.09 17.17 6.83
CA ASN A 471 -11.66 17.53 6.77
C ASN A 471 -11.41 19.05 6.79
N GLY A 472 -12.07 19.82 5.92
CA GLY A 472 -11.93 21.29 5.89
C GLY A 472 -12.40 21.93 7.19
N ALA A 473 -13.55 21.51 7.70
CA ALA A 473 -14.10 22.00 8.96
C ALA A 473 -13.20 21.65 10.18
N ALA A 474 -12.55 20.49 10.20
CA ALA A 474 -11.61 20.06 11.23
C ALA A 474 -10.31 20.88 11.18
N ILE A 475 -9.81 21.20 9.99
CA ILE A 475 -8.67 22.12 9.80
C ILE A 475 -9.02 23.51 10.34
N ALA A 476 -10.19 24.04 9.95
CA ALA A 476 -10.69 25.32 10.44
C ALA A 476 -10.81 25.34 11.97
N ARG A 477 -11.29 24.23 12.58
CA ARG A 477 -11.37 24.06 14.04
C ARG A 477 -10.00 24.10 14.72
N GLY A 478 -9.00 23.43 14.16
CA GLY A 478 -7.64 23.49 14.69
C GLY A 478 -6.99 24.88 14.58
N LEU A 479 -7.26 25.60 13.48
CA LEU A 479 -6.79 26.96 13.28
C LEU A 479 -7.50 27.94 14.23
N ALA A 480 -8.81 27.82 14.41
CA ALA A 480 -9.59 28.62 15.34
C ALA A 480 -9.12 28.42 16.80
N HIS A 481 -8.82 27.18 17.20
CA HIS A 481 -8.22 26.88 18.50
C HIS A 481 -6.91 27.64 18.76
N ASN A 482 -6.15 27.93 17.70
CA ASN A 482 -4.89 28.66 17.75
C ASN A 482 -5.05 30.18 17.59
N GLY A 483 -6.30 30.69 17.59
CA GLY A 483 -6.58 32.12 17.45
C GLY A 483 -6.27 32.68 16.06
N VAL A 484 -6.33 31.84 15.03
CA VAL A 484 -6.19 32.25 13.62
C VAL A 484 -7.50 32.85 13.13
N ARG A 485 -7.42 33.95 12.37
CA ARG A 485 -8.56 34.53 11.64
C ARG A 485 -8.78 33.73 10.36
N ILE A 486 -9.99 33.22 10.15
CA ILE A 486 -10.29 32.29 9.06
C ILE A 486 -11.16 33.01 8.04
N PHE A 487 -10.70 33.02 6.78
CA PHE A 487 -11.53 33.33 5.63
C PHE A 487 -11.70 32.05 4.82
N GLY A 488 -12.92 31.52 4.75
CA GLY A 488 -13.21 30.24 4.12
C GLY A 488 -14.06 30.36 2.87
N CYS A 489 -13.98 29.40 1.96
CA CYS A 489 -14.96 29.27 0.89
C CYS A 489 -15.35 27.82 0.63
N ASP A 490 -16.54 27.63 0.07
CA ASP A 490 -17.02 26.33 -0.43
C ASP A 490 -17.95 26.54 -1.63
N ILE A 491 -18.14 25.50 -2.44
CA ILE A 491 -19.12 25.54 -3.54
C ILE A 491 -20.55 25.63 -2.98
N ASN A 492 -20.78 25.11 -1.77
CA ASN A 492 -22.04 25.20 -1.06
C ASN A 492 -21.93 26.18 0.12
N LEU A 493 -22.50 27.38 -0.03
CA LEU A 493 -22.49 28.41 1.01
C LEU A 493 -23.06 27.92 2.34
N ALA A 494 -24.19 27.21 2.32
CA ALA A 494 -24.84 26.74 3.53
C ALA A 494 -23.96 25.73 4.30
N ALA A 495 -23.15 24.95 3.59
CA ALA A 495 -22.18 24.05 4.21
C ALA A 495 -21.02 24.81 4.86
N ALA A 496 -20.55 25.90 4.24
CA ALA A 496 -19.53 26.77 4.81
C ALA A 496 -20.04 27.56 6.02
N GLU A 497 -21.26 28.10 5.94
CA GLU A 497 -21.93 28.80 7.03
C GLU A 497 -22.17 27.88 8.22
N HIS A 498 -22.54 26.61 7.96
CA HIS A 498 -22.69 25.62 9.01
C HIS A 498 -21.37 25.38 9.77
N THR A 499 -20.24 25.24 9.06
CA THR A 499 -18.92 25.15 9.69
C THR A 499 -18.62 26.41 10.50
N ALA A 500 -18.80 27.60 9.92
CA ALA A 500 -18.54 28.88 10.59
C ALA A 500 -19.37 29.04 11.87
N GLN A 501 -20.65 28.66 11.85
CA GLN A 501 -21.52 28.66 13.02
C GLN A 501 -20.97 27.76 14.12
N ARG A 502 -20.61 26.51 13.80
CA ARG A 502 -20.07 25.56 14.79
C ARG A 502 -18.78 26.06 15.43
N LEU A 503 -17.92 26.72 14.67
CA LEU A 503 -16.67 27.31 15.18
C LEU A 503 -16.95 28.45 16.17
N ARG A 504 -17.89 29.34 15.85
CA ARG A 504 -18.29 30.42 16.76
C ARG A 504 -18.97 29.89 18.03
N GLU A 505 -19.76 28.82 17.92
CA GLU A 505 -20.36 28.13 19.06
C GLU A 505 -19.29 27.50 19.97
N GLU A 506 -18.24 26.90 19.39
CA GLU A 506 -17.19 26.23 20.15
C GLU A 506 -16.17 27.20 20.79
N PHE A 507 -15.76 28.25 20.07
CA PHE A 507 -14.67 29.14 20.49
C PHE A 507 -15.14 30.54 20.90
N GLY A 508 -16.44 30.83 20.82
CA GLY A 508 -17.03 32.09 21.25
C GLY A 508 -16.68 33.28 20.36
N ASN A 509 -16.82 34.49 20.92
CA ASN A 509 -16.70 35.76 20.19
C ASN A 509 -15.29 36.06 19.66
N ASP A 510 -14.26 35.39 20.18
CA ASP A 510 -12.87 35.55 19.71
C ASP A 510 -12.60 34.76 18.42
N CYS A 511 -13.54 33.92 17.98
CA CYS A 511 -13.46 33.18 16.73
C CYS A 511 -13.86 34.05 15.54
N LEU A 512 -12.87 34.62 14.87
CA LEU A 512 -13.05 35.38 13.65
C LEU A 512 -13.04 34.42 12.44
N VAL A 513 -14.24 34.04 12.00
CA VAL A 513 -14.45 33.24 10.79
C VAL A 513 -15.45 33.92 9.87
N GLU A 514 -15.05 34.13 8.61
CA GLU A 514 -15.90 34.60 7.53
C GLU A 514 -15.89 33.57 6.41
N VAL A 515 -17.01 33.44 5.70
CA VAL A 515 -17.15 32.46 4.63
C VAL A 515 -17.85 33.05 3.41
N THR A 516 -17.48 32.56 2.23
CA THR A 516 -18.09 32.94 0.96
C THR A 516 -18.31 31.72 0.06
N THR A 517 -19.04 31.91 -1.04
CA THR A 517 -19.21 30.88 -2.08
C THR A 517 -18.10 30.97 -3.11
N ALA A 518 -17.49 29.84 -3.47
CA ALA A 518 -16.59 29.76 -4.60
C ALA A 518 -16.51 28.33 -5.14
N ASP A 519 -16.54 28.20 -6.47
CA ASP A 519 -16.06 26.99 -7.12
C ASP A 519 -14.53 27.08 -7.28
N VAL A 520 -13.81 26.29 -6.50
CA VAL A 520 -12.33 26.26 -6.50
C VAL A 520 -11.74 25.72 -7.81
N THR A 521 -12.58 25.20 -8.71
CA THR A 521 -12.20 24.80 -10.07
C THR A 521 -12.34 25.93 -11.09
N VAL A 522 -12.92 27.07 -10.71
CA VAL A 522 -13.12 28.25 -11.55
C VAL A 522 -12.15 29.37 -11.15
N GLU A 523 -11.24 29.73 -12.05
CA GLU A 523 -10.18 30.73 -11.78
C GLU A 523 -10.75 32.07 -11.29
N ALA A 524 -11.82 32.56 -11.93
CA ALA A 524 -12.45 33.83 -11.57
C ALA A 524 -13.04 33.80 -10.15
N ASP A 525 -13.51 32.65 -9.67
CA ASP A 525 -14.05 32.50 -8.33
C ASP A 525 -12.94 32.51 -7.29
N VAL A 526 -11.84 31.79 -7.57
CA VAL A 526 -10.64 31.80 -6.74
C VAL A 526 -10.05 33.21 -6.62
N GLN A 527 -10.01 33.97 -7.73
CA GLN A 527 -9.55 35.37 -7.70
C GLN A 527 -10.42 36.25 -6.81
N ARG A 528 -11.75 36.12 -6.86
CA ARG A 528 -12.67 36.89 -6.01
C ARG A 528 -12.55 36.56 -4.52
N VAL A 529 -12.11 35.35 -4.18
CA VAL A 529 -11.90 34.93 -2.78
C VAL A 529 -10.59 35.51 -2.21
N VAL A 530 -9.58 35.73 -3.04
CA VAL A 530 -8.25 36.21 -2.62
C VAL A 530 -8.18 37.74 -2.52
N GLN A 531 -8.98 38.45 -3.33
CA GLN A 531 -9.13 39.91 -3.30
C GLN A 531 -9.91 40.34 -2.06
#